data_AF-F9ER44-F1
#
_entry.id   AF-F9ER44-F1
#
_cell.length_a   1.000
_cell.length_b   1.000
_cell.length_c   1.000
_cell.angle_alpha   90.00
_cell.angle_beta   90.00
_cell.angle_gamma   90.00
#
_symmetry.space_group_name_H-M   'P 1'
#
loop_
_entity.id
_entity.type
_entity.pdbx_description
1 polymer ?
#
loop_
_entity_poly.entity_id
_entity_poly.type
_entity_poly.pdbx_seq_one_letter_code
_entity_poly.pdbx_strand_id
1 'polypeptide(L)' 'MKFLKFDEIDSTNNYMKENISSFENYDIVSAKIQTSGRGRRGNTWLSPEGMALFSFY' A
#
# COMPACT_ATOMS: atom_id res chain seq x y z
N MET A 1 -11.66 -11.21 3.83
CA MET A 1 -10.73 -10.97 2.70
C MET A 1 -11.33 -9.94 1.75
N LYS A 2 -10.95 -8.69 1.95
CA LYS A 2 -11.21 -7.56 1.08
C LYS A 2 -9.95 -7.29 0.24
N PHE A 3 -10.16 -6.89 -1.01
CA PHE A 3 -9.09 -6.51 -1.91
C PHE A 3 -9.33 -5.09 -2.42
N LEU A 4 -8.61 -4.13 -1.84
CA LEU A 4 -8.70 -2.72 -2.19
C LEU A 4 -7.66 -2.39 -3.27
N LYS A 5 -8.12 -1.80 -4.37
CA LYS A 5 -7.29 -1.35 -5.50
C LYS A 5 -7.38 0.15 -5.66
N PHE A 6 -6.23 0.79 -5.78
CA PHE A 6 -6.10 2.20 -6.10
C PHE A 6 -5.32 2.36 -7.41
N ASP A 7 -5.67 3.37 -8.21
CA ASP A 7 -4.82 3.77 -9.32
C ASP A 7 -3.56 4.47 -8.77
N GLU A 8 -3.74 5.41 -7.83
CA GLU A 8 -2.65 6.14 -7.20
C GLU A 8 -2.96 6.38 -5.72
N ILE A 9 -1.96 6.19 -4.85
CA ILE A 9 -2.03 6.47 -3.42
C ILE A 9 -0.66 6.95 -2.89
N ASP A 10 -0.59 7.51 -1.69
CA ASP A 10 0.71 7.85 -1.07
C ASP A 10 1.52 6.58 -0.76
N SER A 11 0.92 5.62 -0.05
CA SER A 11 1.52 4.35 0.33
C SER A 11 0.44 3.36 0.75
N THR A 12 0.42 2.17 0.13
CA THR A 12 -0.50 1.09 0.52
C THR A 12 -0.38 0.74 2.01
N ASN A 13 0.84 0.82 2.55
CA ASN A 13 1.13 0.52 3.95
C ASN A 13 0.66 1.63 4.91
N ASN A 14 0.76 2.91 4.51
CA ASN A 14 0.26 4.02 5.34
C ASN A 14 -1.26 3.94 5.43
N TYR A 15 -1.93 3.79 4.28
CA TYR A 15 -3.38 3.65 4.22
C TYR A 15 -3.90 2.53 5.12
N MET A 16 -3.23 1.36 5.08
CA MET A 16 -3.60 0.23 5.93
C MET A 16 -3.40 0.52 7.42
N LYS A 17 -2.30 1.19 7.80
CA LYS A 17 -2.02 1.57 9.19
C LYS A 17 -3.00 2.59 9.75
N GLU A 18 -3.39 3.58 8.95
CA GLU A 18 -4.35 4.62 9.36
C GLU A 18 -5.76 4.07 9.55
N ASN A 19 -6.11 3.00 8.83
CA ASN A 19 -7.42 2.37 8.86
C ASN A 19 -7.39 0.97 9.50
N ILE A 20 -6.41 0.69 10.35
CA ILE A 20 -6.10 -0.65 10.85
C ILE A 20 -7.29 -1.34 11.54
N SER A 21 -8.16 -0.56 12.20
CA SER A 21 -9.39 -1.06 12.85
C SER A 21 -10.45 -1.57 11.88
N SER A 22 -10.35 -1.22 10.60
CA SER A 22 -11.29 -1.60 9.54
C SER A 22 -10.84 -2.82 8.72
N PHE A 23 -9.62 -3.31 8.98
CA PHE A 23 -9.00 -4.44 8.30
C PHE A 23 -9.06 -5.70 9.16
N GLU A 24 -9.34 -6.82 8.51
CA GLU A 24 -9.24 -8.15 9.09
C GLU A 24 -8.03 -8.88 8.51
N ASN A 25 -7.60 -9.95 9.18
CA ASN A 25 -6.50 -10.78 8.68
C ASN A 25 -6.74 -11.18 7.22
N TYR A 26 -5.67 -11.13 6.42
CA TYR A 26 -5.66 -11.43 4.99
C TYR A 26 -6.30 -10.37 4.08
N ASP A 27 -6.71 -9.22 4.60
CA ASP A 27 -7.10 -8.11 3.72
C ASP A 27 -5.90 -7.52 3.01
N ILE A 28 -6.09 -7.09 1.76
CA ILE A 28 -5.02 -6.60 0.89
C ILE A 28 -5.36 -5.22 0.35
N VAL A 29 -4.35 -4.36 0.33
CA VAL A 29 -4.36 -3.06 -0.34
C VAL A 29 -3.31 -3.10 -1.44
N SER A 30 -3.67 -2.72 -2.67
CA SER A 30 -2.77 -2.64 -3.82
C SER A 30 -2.97 -1.31 -4.56
N ALA A 31 -1.90 -0.82 -5.19
CA ALA A 31 -1.93 0.39 -6.00
C ALA A 31 -1.15 0.20 -7.30
N LYS A 32 -1.53 0.91 -8.38
CA LYS A 32 -0.67 0.97 -9.57
C LYS A 32 0.53 1.89 -9.34
N ILE A 33 0.34 3.00 -8.64
CA ILE A 33 1.38 4.00 -8.36
C ILE A 33 1.37 4.35 -6.87
N GLN A 34 2.56 4.46 -6.25
CA GLN A 34 2.73 5.05 -4.92
C GLN A 34 3.60 6.32 -4.98
N THR A 35 3.06 7.47 -4.58
CA THR A 35 3.80 8.75 -4.63
C THR A 35 4.77 8.94 -3.46
N SER A 36 4.54 8.25 -2.34
CA SER A 36 5.34 8.28 -1.12
C SER A 36 5.72 6.88 -0.66
N GLY A 37 6.09 6.01 -1.61
CA GLY A 37 6.62 4.68 -1.31
C GLY A 37 7.80 4.76 -0.33
N ARG A 38 7.75 3.97 0.74
CA ARG A 38 8.80 3.93 1.78
C ARG A 38 9.51 2.59 1.77
N GLY A 39 10.81 2.63 1.54
CA GLY A 39 11.73 1.54 1.79
C GLY A 39 12.17 1.48 3.26
N ARG A 40 13.09 0.57 3.55
CA ARG A 40 13.64 0.42 4.91
C ARG A 40 14.51 1.63 5.29
N ARG A 41 14.57 1.94 6.59
CA ARG A 41 15.45 2.96 7.18
C ARG A 41 15.28 4.37 6.57
N GLY A 42 14.06 4.72 6.16
CA GLY A 42 13.74 6.04 5.62
C GLY A 42 14.09 6.24 4.15
N ASN A 43 14.54 5.19 3.45
CA ASN A 43 14.77 5.27 2.01
C ASN A 43 13.44 5.47 1.27
N THR A 44 13.47 6.29 0.21
CA THR A 44 12.35 6.41 -0.72
C THR A 44 12.29 5.18 -1.63
N TRP A 45 11.10 4.63 -1.83
CA TRP A 45 10.83 3.55 -2.77
C TRP A 45 10.08 4.11 -3.98
N LEU A 46 10.77 4.24 -5.10
CA LEU A 46 10.17 4.66 -6.37
C LEU A 46 9.20 3.56 -6.84
N SER A 47 7.95 3.94 -7.06
CA SER A 47 6.84 3.00 -7.28
C SER A 47 6.02 3.36 -8.52
N PRO A 48 6.62 3.35 -9.73
CA PRO A 48 5.91 3.58 -10.99
C PRO A 48 4.95 2.43 -11.33
N GLU A 49 4.07 2.70 -12.29
CA GLU A 49 3.12 1.72 -12.82
C GLU A 49 3.82 0.44 -13.34
N GLY A 50 3.18 -0.71 -13.12
CA GLY A 50 3.68 -2.02 -13.53
C GLY A 50 4.44 -2.77 -12.44
N MET A 51 4.69 -2.16 -11.29
CA MET A 51 5.26 -2.83 -10.13
C MET A 51 4.20 -3.57 -9.30
N ALA A 52 4.62 -4.64 -8.63
CA ALA A 52 3.78 -5.37 -7.69
C ALA A 52 3.75 -4.65 -6.33
N LEU A 53 2.91 -3.63 -6.20
CA LEU A 53 2.75 -2.81 -5.00
C LEU A 53 1.52 -3.27 -4.22
N PHE A 54 1.76 -3.91 -3.07
CA PHE A 54 0.68 -4.33 -2.17
C PHE A 54 1.13 -4.42 -0.71
N SER A 55 0.16 -4.34 0.19
CA SER A 55 0.31 -4.55 1.63
C SER A 55 -0.84 -5.42 2.11
N PHE A 56 -0.56 -6.29 3.08
CA PHE A 56 -1.53 -7.21 3.67
C PHE A 56 -1.51 -7.09 5.19
N TYR A 57 -2.67 -7.28 5.81
CA TYR A 57 -2.83 -7.32 7.26
C TYR A 57 -2.69 -8.74 7.80
#